data_AF-A0A2V9UAB5-F1
#
_entry.id   AF-A0A2V9UAB5-F1
#
_cell.length_a   1.000
_cell.length_b   1.000
_cell.length_c   1.000
_cell.angle_alpha   90.00
_cell.angle_beta   90.00
_cell.angle_gamma   90.00
#
_symmetry.space_group_name_H-M   'P 1'
#
loop_
_entity.id
_entity.type
_entity.pdbx_description
1 polymer ?
#
loop_
_entity_poly.entity_id
_entity_poly.type
_entity_poly.pdbx_seq_one_letter_code
_entity_poly.pdbx_strand_id
1 'polypeptide(L)'
;MTYEQAVIKIEKEAQFTELKAAIERVFAPGSVEKLLKRLDSRGIRIRNFDGVLDQQIIEYVDASLKKSGKTAKGLYQVLTLTDQGQMREFYLSKLEQVEEALRHKFRKVFQYY
;
A
#
# COMPACT_ATOMS: atom_id res chain seq x y z
N MET A 1 -21.46 26.29 6.39
CA MET A 1 -21.56 24.92 6.91
C MET A 1 -20.15 24.32 6.89
N THR A 2 -19.41 24.45 7.97
CA THR A 2 -18.09 23.83 8.15
C THR A 2 -18.33 22.41 8.66
N TYR A 3 -18.15 21.40 7.81
CA TYR A 3 -18.11 20.01 8.26
C TYR A 3 -16.79 19.81 9.03
N GLU A 4 -16.87 19.78 10.35
CA GLU A 4 -15.76 19.31 11.19
C GLU A 4 -15.67 17.79 11.01
N GLN A 5 -14.76 17.36 10.15
CA GLN A 5 -14.50 15.95 9.94
C GLN A 5 -13.86 15.41 11.22
N ALA A 6 -14.65 14.72 12.05
CA ALA A 6 -14.13 14.06 13.23
C ALA A 6 -12.99 13.14 12.80
N VAL A 7 -11.78 13.39 13.31
CA VAL A 7 -10.63 12.51 13.09
C VAL A 7 -10.97 11.19 13.74
N ILE A 8 -11.35 10.20 12.94
CA ILE A 8 -11.69 8.88 13.46
C ILE A 8 -10.42 8.27 14.03
N LYS A 9 -10.42 8.04 15.34
CA LYS A 9 -9.27 7.49 16.05
C LYS A 9 -8.93 6.11 15.51
N ILE A 10 -7.65 5.88 15.22
CA ILE A 10 -7.13 4.55 14.89
C ILE A 10 -7.21 3.68 16.13
N GLU A 11 -7.81 2.49 16.01
CA GLU A 11 -7.99 1.58 17.15
C GLU A 11 -6.81 0.62 17.29
N LYS A 12 -6.32 0.08 16.18
CA LYS A 12 -5.19 -0.86 16.13
C LYS A 12 -3.90 -0.15 15.78
N GLU A 13 -3.54 0.84 16.59
CA GLU A 13 -2.45 1.80 16.31
C GLU A 13 -1.11 1.13 15.97
N ALA A 14 -0.74 0.05 16.66
CA ALA A 14 0.52 -0.65 16.43
C ALA A 14 0.58 -1.30 15.04
N GLN A 15 -0.44 -2.08 14.68
CA GLN A 15 -0.53 -2.76 13.39
C GLN A 15 -0.70 -1.77 12.25
N PHE A 16 -1.50 -0.72 12.49
CA PHE A 16 -1.72 0.35 11.53
C PHE A 16 -0.42 1.09 11.24
N THR A 17 0.30 1.53 12.27
CA THR A 17 1.57 2.24 12.11
C THR A 17 2.62 1.39 11.40
N GLU A 18 2.71 0.10 11.73
CA GLU A 18 3.65 -0.81 11.10
C GLU A 18 3.36 -1.02 9.62
N LEU A 19 2.09 -1.26 9.26
CA LEU A 19 1.66 -1.40 7.87
C LEU A 19 1.83 -0.10 7.08
N LYS A 20 1.46 1.05 7.68
CA LYS A 20 1.66 2.37 7.10
C LYS A 20 3.13 2.59 6.76
N ALA A 21 4.03 2.31 7.70
CA ALA A 21 5.46 2.47 7.50
C ALA A 21 6.01 1.53 6.40
N ALA A 22 5.50 0.30 6.31
CA ALA A 22 5.85 -0.61 5.22
C ALA A 22 5.41 -0.07 3.85
N ILE A 23 4.19 0.47 3.76
CA ILE A 23 3.67 1.11 2.54
C ILE A 23 4.55 2.32 2.17
N GLU A 24 4.90 3.17 3.13
CA GLU A 24 5.79 4.32 2.88
C GLU A 24 7.15 3.89 2.31
N ARG A 25 7.73 2.82 2.85
CA ARG A 25 9.02 2.30 2.35
C ARG A 25 8.93 1.74 0.94
N VAL A 26 7.84 1.09 0.55
CA VAL A 26 7.70 0.56 -0.82
C VAL A 26 7.40 1.66 -1.84
N PHE A 27 6.79 2.76 -1.44
CA PHE A 27 6.58 3.94 -2.29
C PHE A 27 7.73 4.96 -2.25
N ALA A 28 8.74 4.74 -1.42
CA ALA A 28 9.91 5.60 -1.37
C ALA A 28 10.69 5.61 -2.72
N PRO A 29 11.38 6.72 -3.04
CA PRO A 29 12.28 6.78 -4.19
C PRO A 29 13.26 5.60 -4.20
N GLY A 30 13.43 4.96 -5.36
CA GLY A 30 14.29 3.78 -5.53
C GLY A 30 13.64 2.43 -5.18
N SER A 31 12.59 2.41 -4.36
CA SER A 31 11.81 1.19 -4.06
C SER A 31 10.56 1.07 -4.93
N VAL A 32 9.93 2.19 -5.26
CA VAL A 32 8.68 2.22 -6.03
C VAL A 32 8.81 1.56 -7.41
N GLU A 33 9.96 1.69 -8.08
CA GLU A 33 10.16 1.00 -9.36
C GLU A 33 10.19 -0.53 -9.18
N LYS A 34 10.77 -1.04 -8.08
CA LYS A 34 10.77 -2.48 -7.78
C LYS A 34 9.37 -2.98 -7.49
N LEU A 35 8.57 -2.20 -6.77
CA LEU A 35 7.14 -2.46 -6.55
C LEU A 35 6.41 -2.58 -7.90
N LEU A 36 6.55 -1.60 -8.79
CA LEU A 36 5.88 -1.58 -10.09
C LEU A 36 6.32 -2.74 -10.99
N LYS A 37 7.62 -3.05 -11.05
CA LYS A 37 8.14 -4.23 -11.77
C LYS A 37 7.52 -5.51 -11.25
N ARG A 38 7.40 -5.65 -9.93
CA ARG A 38 6.83 -6.84 -9.31
C ARG A 38 5.35 -6.98 -9.64
N LEU A 39 4.58 -5.89 -9.58
CA LEU A 39 3.17 -5.86 -9.95
C LEU A 39 2.95 -6.24 -11.42
N ASP A 40 3.74 -5.66 -12.32
CA ASP A 40 3.68 -5.96 -13.76
C ASP A 40 3.97 -7.44 -14.03
N SER A 41 5.02 -8.00 -13.41
CA SER A 41 5.38 -9.41 -13.54
C SER A 41 4.31 -10.39 -13.04
N ARG A 42 3.41 -9.92 -12.16
CA ARG A 42 2.32 -10.72 -11.59
C ARG A 42 0.97 -10.40 -12.23
N GLY A 43 0.91 -9.47 -13.19
CA GLY A 43 -0.34 -9.03 -13.79
C GLY A 43 -1.29 -8.34 -12.81
N ILE A 44 -0.78 -7.78 -11.71
CA ILE A 44 -1.59 -7.13 -10.68
C ILE A 44 -1.63 -5.64 -10.98
N ARG A 45 -2.84 -5.07 -11.06
CA ARG A 45 -3.02 -3.61 -11.15
C ARG A 45 -2.72 -2.99 -9.78
N ILE A 46 -1.98 -1.89 -9.74
CA ILE A 46 -1.57 -1.26 -8.47
C ILE A 46 -2.77 -0.82 -7.61
N ARG A 47 -3.92 -0.51 -8.23
CA ARG A 47 -5.16 -0.15 -7.49
C ARG A 47 -5.82 -1.34 -6.79
N ASN A 48 -5.51 -2.57 -7.18
CA ASN A 48 -6.02 -3.77 -6.52
C ASN A 48 -5.23 -4.03 -5.23
N PHE A 49 -5.54 -3.27 -4.18
CA PHE A 49 -4.86 -3.35 -2.90
C PHE A 49 -4.94 -4.75 -2.28
N ASP A 50 -6.09 -5.42 -2.38
CA ASP A 50 -6.25 -6.78 -1.86
C ASP A 50 -5.32 -7.77 -2.59
N GLY A 51 -5.22 -7.66 -3.93
CA GLY A 51 -4.25 -8.44 -4.71
C GLY A 51 -2.78 -8.15 -4.35
N VAL A 52 -2.46 -6.90 -4.01
CA VAL A 52 -1.11 -6.51 -3.54
C VAL A 52 -0.77 -7.21 -2.22
N LEU A 53 -1.73 -7.27 -1.29
CA LEU A 53 -1.59 -7.94 -0.01
C LEU A 53 -1.53 -9.47 -0.17
N ASP A 54 -2.44 -10.05 -0.96
CA ASP A 54 -2.55 -11.49 -1.17
C ASP A 54 -1.30 -12.08 -1.82
N GLN A 55 -0.66 -11.33 -2.70
CA GLN A 55 0.53 -11.77 -3.42
C GLN A 55 1.84 -11.37 -2.73
N GLN A 56 1.75 -10.90 -1.47
CA GLN A 56 2.89 -10.52 -0.62
C GLN A 56 3.86 -9.55 -1.32
N ILE A 57 3.30 -8.60 -2.08
CA ILE A 57 4.09 -7.70 -2.91
C ILE A 57 4.87 -6.71 -2.03
N ILE A 58 4.30 -6.31 -0.88
CA ILE A 58 4.92 -5.35 0.03
C ILE A 58 6.18 -5.98 0.67
N GLU A 59 6.09 -7.21 1.14
CA GLU A 59 7.18 -7.97 1.77
C GLU A 59 8.30 -8.30 0.78
N TYR A 60 7.96 -8.45 -0.51
CA TYR A 60 8.97 -8.63 -1.55
C TYR A 60 9.88 -7.40 -1.70
N VAL A 61 9.32 -6.19 -1.49
CA VAL A 61 10.04 -4.92 -1.66
C VAL A 61 10.61 -4.41 -0.34
N ASP A 62 9.83 -4.47 0.74
CA ASP A 62 10.21 -4.03 2.09
C ASP A 62 10.93 -5.14 2.86
N ALA A 63 12.26 -5.10 2.80
CA ALA A 63 13.12 -6.02 3.54
C ALA A 63 12.91 -5.95 5.07
N SER A 64 12.44 -4.81 5.61
CA SER A 64 12.18 -4.67 7.04
C SER A 64 11.00 -5.53 7.46
N LEU A 65 9.85 -5.39 6.79
CA LEU A 65 8.67 -6.22 7.03
C LEU A 65 8.97 -7.70 6.78
N LYS A 66 9.74 -8.02 5.73
CA LYS A 66 10.16 -9.41 5.48
C LYS A 66 10.95 -10.01 6.65
N LYS A 67 11.86 -9.23 7.26
CA LYS A 67 12.69 -9.69 8.39
C LYS A 67 11.91 -9.82 9.70
N SER A 68 10.83 -9.06 9.87
CA SER A 68 10.01 -9.16 11.09
C SER A 68 9.16 -10.44 11.15
N GLY A 69 9.09 -11.20 10.05
CA GLY A 69 8.27 -12.41 9.95
C GLY A 69 6.77 -12.16 9.86
N LYS A 70 6.34 -10.89 9.85
CA LYS A 70 4.95 -10.48 9.66
C LYS A 70 4.65 -10.32 8.17
N THR A 71 3.36 -10.34 7.84
CA THR A 71 2.87 -10.05 6.50
C THR A 71 2.02 -8.79 6.51
N ALA A 72 2.04 -8.02 5.43
CA ALA A 72 1.20 -6.86 5.25
C ALA A 72 -0.29 -7.27 5.31
N LYS A 73 -0.63 -8.41 4.72
CA LYS A 73 -1.98 -8.99 4.83
C LYS A 73 -2.36 -9.30 6.27
N GLY A 74 -1.47 -9.94 7.04
CA GLY A 74 -1.72 -10.26 8.45
C GLY A 74 -1.90 -9.01 9.31
N LEU A 75 -1.08 -7.97 9.08
CA LEU A 75 -1.24 -6.68 9.74
C LEU A 75 -2.58 -6.03 9.40
N TYR A 76 -2.96 -6.05 8.12
CA TYR A 76 -4.21 -5.47 7.63
C TYR A 76 -5.45 -6.19 8.19
N GLN A 77 -5.44 -7.51 8.25
CA GLN A 77 -6.58 -8.31 8.72
C GLN A 77 -6.90 -8.13 10.21
N VAL A 78 -5.92 -7.71 11.02
CA VAL A 78 -6.12 -7.43 12.45
C VAL A 78 -6.78 -6.06 12.69
N LEU A 79 -6.71 -5.16 11.72
CA LEU A 79 -7.32 -3.83 11.79
C LEU A 79 -8.85 -3.93 11.83
N THR A 80 -9.50 -2.95 12.48
CA THR A 80 -10.96 -2.79 12.39
C THR A 80 -11.36 -2.39 10.97
N LEU A 81 -12.63 -2.56 10.60
CA LEU A 81 -13.10 -2.17 9.25
C LEU A 81 -12.82 -0.70 8.95
N THR A 82 -12.94 0.16 9.95
CA THR A 82 -12.64 1.59 9.85
C THR A 82 -11.15 1.83 9.61
N ASP A 83 -10.27 1.20 10.38
CA ASP A 83 -8.81 1.29 10.21
C ASP A 83 -8.37 0.72 8.85
N GLN A 84 -9.00 -0.35 8.39
CA GLN A 84 -8.77 -0.92 7.05
C GLN A 84 -9.13 0.08 5.95
N GLY A 85 -10.28 0.75 6.07
CA GLY A 85 -10.69 1.82 5.16
C GLY A 85 -9.66 2.94 5.08
N GLN A 86 -9.24 3.46 6.24
CA GLN A 86 -8.21 4.51 6.32
C GLN A 86 -6.87 4.06 5.73
N MET A 87 -6.46 2.81 5.97
CA MET A 87 -5.22 2.26 5.38
C MET A 87 -5.30 2.15 3.86
N ARG A 88 -6.46 1.73 3.33
CA ARG A 88 -6.69 1.62 1.89
C ARG A 88 -6.65 2.99 1.22
N GLU A 89 -7.29 4.00 1.82
CA GLU A 89 -7.23 5.38 1.36
C GLU A 89 -5.80 5.92 1.38
N PHE A 90 -5.07 5.68 2.47
CA PHE A 90 -3.66 6.02 2.58
C PHE A 90 -2.83 5.41 1.44
N TYR A 91 -2.98 4.11 1.18
CA TYR A 91 -2.31 3.43 0.07
C TYR A 91 -2.63 4.08 -1.30
N LEU A 92 -3.91 4.38 -1.56
CA LEU A 92 -4.32 5.02 -2.81
C LEU A 92 -3.75 6.43 -2.96
N SER A 93 -3.66 7.21 -1.88
CA SER A 93 -3.01 8.52 -1.90
C SER A 93 -1.51 8.42 -2.27
N LYS A 94 -0.82 7.34 -1.88
CA LYS A 94 0.58 7.11 -2.25
C LYS A 94 0.74 6.76 -3.72
N LEU A 95 -0.20 6.01 -4.29
CA LEU A 95 -0.27 5.78 -5.73
C LEU A 95 -0.34 7.10 -6.50
N GLU A 96 -1.14 8.05 -6.02
CA GLU A 96 -1.30 9.39 -6.62
C GLU A 96 -0.04 10.26 -6.56
N GLN A 97 0.94 9.88 -5.75
CA GLN A 97 2.24 10.57 -5.64
C GLN A 97 3.33 9.94 -6.52
N VAL A 98 3.06 8.79 -7.16
CA VAL A 98 4.04 8.14 -8.06
C VAL A 98 4.33 9.03 -9.26
N GLU A 99 5.61 9.27 -9.54
CA GLU A 99 6.10 10.09 -10.66
C GLU A 99 5.50 9.68 -12.01
N GLU A 100 5.18 10.66 -12.83
CA GLU A 100 4.53 10.46 -14.12
C GLU A 100 5.36 9.58 -15.07
N ALA A 101 6.69 9.73 -15.08
CA ALA A 101 7.59 8.90 -15.89
C ALA A 101 7.46 7.40 -15.56
N LEU A 102 7.32 7.05 -14.26
CA LEU A 102 7.09 5.67 -13.84
C LEU A 102 5.69 5.19 -14.22
N ARG A 103 4.67 6.04 -14.12
CA ARG A 103 3.31 5.69 -14.56
C ARG A 103 3.26 5.38 -16.05
N HIS A 104 3.93 6.17 -16.89
CA HIS A 104 4.03 5.91 -18.33
C HIS A 104 4.77 4.62 -18.61
N LYS A 105 5.93 4.40 -17.96
CA LYS A 105 6.74 3.20 -18.11
C LYS A 105 5.96 1.93 -17.73
N PHE A 106 5.21 1.97 -16.63
CA PHE A 106 4.41 0.85 -16.13
C PHE A 106 2.91 1.04 -16.40
N ARG A 107 2.55 1.64 -17.56
CA ARG A 107 1.14 2.00 -17.86
C ARG A 107 0.14 0.86 -17.65
N LYS A 108 0.52 -0.39 -17.94
CA LYS A 108 -0.32 -1.57 -17.70
C LYS A 108 -0.67 -1.72 -16.23
N VAL A 109 0.26 -1.49 -15.32
CA VAL A 109 -0.02 -1.57 -13.87
C VAL A 109 -1.05 -0.52 -13.43
N PHE A 110 -1.10 0.64 -14.11
CA PHE A 110 -1.97 1.78 -13.78
C PHE A 110 -3.29 1.88 -14.56
N GLN A 111 -3.46 1.13 -15.64
CA GLN A 111 -4.68 1.16 -16.47
C GLN A 111 -5.93 0.73 -15.69
N TYR A 112 -7.04 1.43 -15.93
CA TYR A 112 -8.38 0.94 -15.63
C TYR A 112 -8.83 0.02 -16.78
N TYR A 113 -9.09 -1.24 -16.44
CA TYR A 113 -9.55 -2.33 -17.31
C TYR A 113 -8.95 -2.34 -18.73
#